data_AF-A0A4C9HLC7-F1
#
_entry.id   AF-A0A4C9HLC7-F1
#
_cell.length_a   1.000
_cell.length_b   1.000
_cell.length_c   1.000
_cell.angle_alpha   90.00
_cell.angle_beta   90.00
_cell.angle_gamma   90.00
#
_symmetry.space_group_name_H-M   'P 1'
#
loop_
_entity.id
_entity.type
_entity.pdbx_description
1 polymer ?
#
loop_
_entity_poly.entity_id
_entity_poly.type
_entity_poly.pdbx_seq_one_letter_code
_entity_poly.pdbx_strand_id
1 'polypeptide(L)'
;MFGLRKVNRNTHMFETTFQNWKENGEDVALLMPEFSAKWLPIAEESGSWSGWVLLGEIFPLISSELAGMALMPETERLIGEWLSLSSSPLNLKHPELKYNRLRVGKVFDGVLSPAQPLIRIWTGELNLWLDKVTVCQYGNAPALGKVRTSS
;
A
#
# COMPACT_ATOMS: atom_id res chain seq x y z
N MET A 1 -5.05 26.55 14.51
CA MET A 1 -5.81 25.92 13.40
C MET A 1 -4.86 25.71 12.21
N PHE A 2 -4.22 24.53 12.10
CA PHE A 2 -3.26 24.22 11.02
C PHE A 2 -3.45 22.81 10.40
N GLY A 3 -4.62 22.17 10.62
CA GLY A 3 -4.87 20.80 10.15
C GLY A 3 -5.40 20.72 8.71
N LEU A 4 -6.17 21.71 8.25
CA LEU A 4 -6.97 21.57 7.02
C LEU A 4 -6.14 21.62 5.72
N ARG A 5 -5.08 22.42 5.67
CA ARG A 5 -4.25 22.56 4.45
C ARG A 5 -3.39 21.30 4.18
N LYS A 6 -3.00 20.56 5.22
CA LYS A 6 -2.12 19.39 5.10
C LYS A 6 -2.91 18.13 4.73
N VAL A 7 -4.11 17.97 5.30
CA VAL A 7 -5.05 16.89 4.95
C VAL A 7 -5.44 16.97 3.47
N ASN A 8 -5.81 18.16 3.00
CA ASN A 8 -6.25 18.35 1.61
C ASN A 8 -5.15 18.02 0.58
N ARG A 9 -3.87 18.28 0.90
CA ARG A 9 -2.75 17.97 0.02
C ARG A 9 -2.45 16.47 -0.06
N ASN A 10 -2.53 15.76 1.07
CA ASN A 10 -2.30 14.31 1.10
C ASN A 10 -3.42 13.54 0.38
N THR A 11 -4.69 13.95 0.54
CA THR A 11 -5.82 13.34 -0.17
C THR A 11 -5.72 13.54 -1.68
N HIS A 12 -5.39 14.75 -2.15
CA HIS A 12 -5.21 15.02 -3.58
C HIS A 12 -4.07 14.21 -4.22
N MET A 13 -2.96 14.04 -3.47
CA MET A 13 -1.81 13.27 -3.90
C MET A 13 -2.12 11.76 -4.03
N PHE A 14 -2.94 11.25 -3.12
CA PHE A 14 -3.37 9.86 -3.10
C PHE A 14 -4.31 9.53 -4.28
N GLU A 15 -5.31 10.39 -4.52
CA GLU A 15 -6.21 10.27 -5.68
C GLU A 15 -5.48 10.41 -7.01
N THR A 16 -4.48 11.30 -7.10
CA THR A 16 -3.67 11.47 -8.31
C THR A 16 -2.85 10.21 -8.61
N THR A 17 -2.28 9.56 -7.60
CA THR A 17 -1.53 8.31 -7.76
C THR A 17 -2.46 7.20 -8.28
N PHE A 18 -3.66 7.09 -7.71
CA PHE A 18 -4.68 6.17 -8.20
C PHE A 18 -5.05 6.41 -9.68
N GLN A 19 -5.31 7.67 -10.07
CA GLN A 19 -5.65 7.98 -11.47
C GLN A 19 -4.49 7.67 -12.41
N ASN A 20 -3.25 8.02 -12.05
CA ASN A 20 -2.08 7.72 -12.87
C ASN A 20 -1.94 6.20 -13.11
N TRP A 21 -2.09 5.37 -12.07
CA TRP A 21 -2.04 3.91 -12.23
C TRP A 21 -3.19 3.39 -13.10
N LYS A 22 -4.40 3.89 -12.86
CA LYS A 22 -5.58 3.51 -13.65
C LYS A 22 -5.45 3.87 -15.13
N GLU A 23 -4.94 5.06 -15.44
CA GLU A 23 -4.70 5.53 -16.82
C GLU A 23 -3.61 4.72 -17.53
N ASN A 24 -2.64 4.20 -16.79
CA ASN A 24 -1.61 3.29 -17.30
C ASN A 24 -2.07 1.82 -17.41
N GLY A 25 -3.35 1.53 -17.14
CA GLY A 25 -3.94 0.19 -17.29
C GLY A 25 -3.64 -0.79 -16.17
N GLU A 26 -3.20 -0.30 -15.00
CA GLU A 26 -2.96 -1.14 -13.83
C GLU A 26 -4.27 -1.61 -13.18
N ASP A 27 -4.28 -2.82 -12.62
CA ASP A 27 -5.43 -3.36 -11.86
C ASP A 27 -5.49 -2.75 -10.46
N VAL A 28 -6.01 -1.53 -10.41
CA VAL A 28 -6.16 -0.73 -9.19
C VAL A 28 -7.60 -0.32 -8.96
N ALA A 29 -8.01 -0.30 -7.69
CA ALA A 29 -9.33 0.17 -7.28
C ALA A 29 -9.20 1.09 -6.05
N LEU A 30 -10.06 2.12 -5.97
CA LEU A 30 -10.14 3.01 -4.82
C LEU A 30 -11.43 2.70 -4.06
N LEU A 31 -11.31 2.01 -2.91
CA LEU A 31 -12.46 1.39 -2.23
C LEU A 31 -12.37 1.52 -0.71
N MET A 32 -13.53 1.48 -0.05
CA MET A 32 -13.62 1.25 1.40
C MET A 32 -13.62 -0.25 1.68
N PRO A 33 -12.72 -0.77 2.53
CA PRO A 33 -12.76 -2.16 2.98
C PRO A 33 -13.93 -2.36 3.97
N GLU A 34 -15.09 -2.77 3.48
CA GLU A 34 -16.32 -2.92 4.29
C GLU A 34 -16.52 -4.31 4.90
N PHE A 35 -15.47 -5.15 4.93
CA PHE A 35 -15.54 -6.52 5.43
C PHE A 35 -14.60 -6.77 6.61
N SER A 36 -15.01 -7.69 7.49
CA SER A 36 -14.21 -8.11 8.64
C SER A 36 -13.21 -9.18 8.21
N ALA A 37 -11.95 -8.99 8.55
CA ALA A 37 -10.90 -9.97 8.28
C ALA A 37 -9.72 -9.79 9.24
N LYS A 38 -8.74 -10.69 9.13
CA LYS A 38 -7.43 -10.52 9.76
C LYS A 38 -6.51 -9.75 8.82
N TRP A 39 -6.27 -8.50 9.18
CA TRP A 39 -5.42 -7.56 8.47
C TRP A 39 -4.04 -7.53 9.08
N LEU A 40 -3.03 -7.51 8.23
CA LEU A 40 -1.65 -7.32 8.63
C LEU A 40 -1.16 -5.97 8.10
N PRO A 41 -0.87 -4.99 8.98
CA PRO A 41 -0.27 -3.74 8.56
C PRO A 41 1.17 -3.97 8.13
N ILE A 42 1.51 -3.46 6.95
CA ILE A 42 2.85 -3.46 6.40
C ILE A 42 3.24 -2.05 5.97
N ALA A 43 4.50 -1.70 6.16
CA ALA A 43 5.04 -0.43 5.72
C ALA A 43 6.46 -0.61 5.22
N GLU A 44 6.85 0.25 4.30
CA GLU A 44 8.26 0.40 3.96
C GLU A 44 9.00 1.07 5.13
N GLU A 45 10.23 0.62 5.40
CA GLU A 45 11.00 1.01 6.57
C GLU A 45 11.26 2.52 6.68
N SER A 46 11.54 3.20 5.56
CA SER A 46 11.69 4.66 5.50
C SER A 46 10.35 5.42 5.52
N GLY A 47 9.24 4.70 5.38
CA GLY A 47 7.89 5.24 5.43
C GLY A 47 7.43 5.87 4.11
N SER A 48 8.01 5.49 2.98
CA SER A 48 7.58 5.95 1.65
C SER A 48 6.14 5.51 1.33
N TRP A 49 5.75 4.33 1.78
CA TRP A 49 4.38 3.82 1.69
C TRP A 49 4.01 2.94 2.89
N SER A 50 2.72 2.81 3.13
CA SER A 50 2.13 1.89 4.08
C SER A 50 0.78 1.38 3.58
N GLY A 51 0.42 0.20 4.07
CA GLY A 51 -0.84 -0.43 3.72
C GLY A 51 -1.11 -1.68 4.52
N TRP A 52 -2.10 -2.41 4.05
CA TRP A 52 -2.67 -3.56 4.71
C TRP A 52 -2.75 -4.70 3.70
N VAL A 53 -2.46 -5.89 4.17
CA VAL A 53 -2.69 -7.12 3.42
C VAL A 53 -3.58 -8.03 4.24
N LEU A 54 -4.36 -8.86 3.57
CA LEU A 54 -5.11 -9.89 4.25
C LEU A 54 -4.15 -11.00 4.66
N LEU A 55 -4.19 -11.36 5.94
CA LEU A 55 -3.35 -12.43 6.46
C LEU A 55 -3.62 -13.76 5.72
N GLY A 56 -4.89 -14.00 5.38
CA GLY A 56 -5.31 -15.15 4.59
C GLY A 56 -4.72 -15.21 3.17
N GLU A 57 -4.37 -14.06 2.58
CA GLU A 57 -3.75 -13.99 1.25
C GLU A 57 -2.22 -14.15 1.31
N ILE A 58 -1.62 -14.04 2.49
CA ILE A 58 -0.19 -14.32 2.68
C ILE A 58 0.06 -15.83 2.72
N PHE A 59 -0.91 -16.63 3.18
CA PHE A 59 -0.73 -18.06 3.36
C PHE A 59 -0.30 -18.79 2.08
N PRO A 60 -0.93 -18.56 0.90
CA PRO A 60 -0.50 -19.18 -0.35
C PRO A 60 0.93 -18.82 -0.76
N LEU A 61 1.49 -17.70 -0.28
CA LEU A 61 2.90 -17.34 -0.51
C LEU A 61 3.87 -18.27 0.21
N ILE A 62 3.46 -18.83 1.35
CA ILE A 62 4.28 -19.69 2.19
C ILE A 62 4.01 -21.16 1.85
N SER A 63 2.74 -21.54 1.78
CA SER A 63 2.29 -22.86 1.35
C SER A 63 0.82 -22.82 0.93
N SER A 64 0.52 -23.40 -0.23
CA SER A 64 -0.86 -23.56 -0.72
C SER A 64 -1.75 -24.36 0.23
N GLU A 65 -1.17 -25.22 1.07
CA GLU A 65 -1.91 -26.06 2.03
C GLU A 65 -2.50 -25.25 3.18
N LEU A 66 -1.93 -24.06 3.46
CA LEU A 66 -2.41 -23.17 4.51
C LEU A 66 -3.58 -22.29 4.04
N ALA A 67 -3.89 -22.30 2.74
CA ALA A 67 -4.97 -21.50 2.18
C ALA A 67 -6.33 -21.94 2.75
N GLY A 68 -7.06 -21.01 3.37
CA GLY A 68 -8.39 -21.29 3.93
C GLY A 68 -8.40 -21.99 5.30
N MET A 69 -7.24 -22.25 5.90
CA MET A 69 -7.17 -22.79 7.26
C MET A 69 -7.38 -21.70 8.33
N ALA A 70 -8.14 -22.02 9.37
CA ALA A 70 -8.16 -21.23 10.59
C ALA A 70 -6.88 -21.49 11.39
N LEU A 71 -5.97 -20.51 11.41
CA LEU A 71 -4.68 -20.64 12.07
C LEU A 71 -4.75 -20.23 13.54
N MET A 72 -3.86 -20.82 14.34
CA MET A 72 -3.66 -20.39 15.72
C MET A 72 -2.95 -19.02 15.73
N PRO A 73 -3.22 -18.15 16.73
CA PRO A 73 -2.56 -16.83 16.82
C PRO A 73 -1.03 -16.89 16.79
N GLU A 74 -0.44 -17.98 17.28
CA GLU A 74 1.01 -18.19 17.22
C GLU A 74 1.51 -18.35 15.78
N THR A 75 0.78 -19.10 14.94
CA THR A 75 1.11 -19.23 13.51
C THR A 75 0.98 -17.88 12.79
N GLU A 76 -0.05 -17.10 13.13
CA GLU A 76 -0.25 -15.75 12.59
C GLU A 76 0.91 -14.81 12.94
N ARG A 77 1.40 -14.90 14.18
CA ARG A 77 2.58 -14.17 14.66
C ARG A 77 3.84 -14.57 13.89
N LEU A 78 4.09 -15.86 13.71
CA LEU A 78 5.24 -16.37 12.96
C LEU A 78 5.24 -15.91 11.50
N ILE A 79 4.06 -15.77 10.89
CA ILE A 79 3.92 -15.26 9.52
C ILE A 79 4.29 -13.79 9.44
N GLY A 80 3.85 -12.98 10.41
CA GLY A 80 4.27 -11.59 10.51
C GLY A 80 5.78 -11.45 10.72
N GLU A 81 6.38 -12.31 11.54
CA GLU A 81 7.83 -12.36 11.74
C GLU A 81 8.57 -12.75 10.46
N TRP A 82 8.13 -13.80 9.78
CA TRP A 82 8.70 -14.24 8.51
C TRP A 82 8.69 -13.10 7.47
N LEU A 83 7.57 -12.38 7.34
CA LEU A 83 7.48 -11.21 6.44
C LEU A 83 8.48 -10.11 6.81
N SER A 84 8.69 -9.86 8.10
CA SER A 84 9.63 -8.82 8.56
C SER A 84 11.10 -9.19 8.40
N LEU A 85 11.40 -10.49 8.28
CA LEU A 85 12.76 -11.03 8.14
C LEU A 85 13.10 -11.33 6.68
N SER A 86 12.10 -11.61 5.85
CA SER A 86 12.28 -11.86 4.43
C SER A 86 12.73 -10.59 3.71
N SER A 87 13.72 -10.73 2.82
CA SER A 87 14.30 -9.60 2.09
C SER A 87 13.38 -9.05 1.00
N SER A 88 12.51 -9.89 0.41
CA SER A 88 11.55 -9.47 -0.62
C SER A 88 10.35 -10.42 -0.66
N PRO A 89 9.53 -10.49 0.41
CA PRO A 89 8.42 -11.43 0.48
C PRO A 89 7.26 -11.10 -0.47
N LEU A 90 7.16 -9.85 -0.94
CA LEU A 90 6.11 -9.38 -1.84
C LEU A 90 6.71 -8.89 -3.15
N ASN A 91 6.24 -9.40 -4.29
CA ASN A 91 6.70 -8.93 -5.59
C ASN A 91 5.90 -7.71 -6.04
N LEU A 92 6.32 -6.51 -5.61
CA LEU A 92 5.65 -5.25 -5.96
C LEU A 92 6.23 -4.70 -7.27
N LYS A 93 5.40 -4.66 -8.32
CA LYS A 93 5.80 -4.19 -9.67
C LYS A 93 5.96 -2.67 -9.76
N HIS A 94 5.28 -1.92 -8.90
CA HIS A 94 5.29 -0.46 -8.95
C HIS A 94 6.59 0.12 -8.34
N PRO A 95 7.34 0.97 -9.07
CA PRO A 95 8.58 1.57 -8.57
C PRO A 95 8.42 2.36 -7.27
N GLU A 96 7.26 2.98 -7.07
CA GLU A 96 6.91 3.78 -5.89
C GLU A 96 6.73 2.92 -4.64
N LEU A 97 6.48 1.63 -4.83
CA LEU A 97 6.34 0.66 -3.76
C LEU A 97 7.63 -0.11 -3.51
N LYS A 98 8.76 0.31 -4.07
CA LYS A 98 10.05 -0.29 -3.73
C LYS A 98 10.30 -0.20 -2.23
N TYR A 99 10.79 -1.30 -1.68
CA TYR A 99 11.17 -1.41 -0.28
C TYR A 99 12.44 -2.24 -0.19
N ASN A 100 13.29 -1.92 0.78
CA ASN A 100 14.43 -2.78 1.14
C ASN A 100 14.04 -3.81 2.21
N ARG A 101 13.18 -3.38 3.14
CA ARG A 101 12.64 -4.22 4.21
C ARG A 101 11.24 -3.75 4.58
N LEU A 102 10.36 -4.70 4.87
CA LEU A 102 9.02 -4.42 5.38
C LEU A 102 9.03 -4.34 6.90
N ARG A 103 8.42 -3.27 7.42
CA ARG A 103 7.96 -3.22 8.80
C ARG A 103 6.58 -3.83 8.86
N VAL A 104 6.46 -4.86 9.70
CA VAL A 104 5.21 -5.58 9.91
C VAL A 104 4.70 -5.24 11.29
N GLY A 105 3.46 -4.78 11.38
CA GLY A 105 2.81 -4.48 12.65
C GLY A 105 2.03 -5.68 13.20
N LYS A 106 1.24 -5.43 14.25
CA LYS A 106 0.41 -6.45 14.87
C LYS A 106 -0.83 -6.74 14.01
N VAL A 107 -1.23 -8.02 13.93
CA VAL A 107 -2.48 -8.43 13.30
C VAL A 107 -3.66 -7.69 13.91
N PHE A 108 -4.49 -7.13 13.05
CA PHE A 108 -5.76 -6.51 13.39
C PHE A 108 -6.91 -7.41 12.92
N ASP A 109 -7.80 -7.81 13.82
CA ASP A 109 -8.96 -8.64 13.50
C ASP A 109 -10.22 -7.79 13.57
N GLY A 110 -10.82 -7.52 12.41
CA GLY A 110 -12.01 -6.68 12.31
C GLY A 110 -12.19 -6.01 10.95
N VAL A 111 -13.12 -5.06 10.91
CA VAL A 111 -13.35 -4.20 9.75
C VAL A 111 -12.40 -3.01 9.82
N LEU A 112 -11.64 -2.76 8.75
CA LEU A 112 -10.82 -1.55 8.66
C LEU A 112 -11.74 -0.33 8.54
N SER A 113 -11.51 0.69 9.38
CA SER A 113 -12.26 1.95 9.34
C SER A 113 -11.33 3.12 9.01
N PRO A 114 -10.83 3.21 7.76
CA PRO A 114 -9.96 4.30 7.36
C PRO A 114 -10.78 5.59 7.16
N ALA A 115 -10.16 6.74 7.39
CA ALA A 115 -10.81 8.05 7.20
C ALA A 115 -11.08 8.39 5.72
N GLN A 116 -10.46 7.67 4.79
CA GLN A 116 -10.60 7.82 3.34
C GLN A 116 -10.50 6.43 2.67
N PRO A 117 -11.01 6.28 1.43
CA PRO A 117 -10.83 5.04 0.67
C PRO A 117 -9.36 4.66 0.52
N LEU A 118 -9.09 3.36 0.46
CA LEU A 118 -7.76 2.80 0.24
C LEU A 118 -7.56 2.47 -1.23
N ILE A 119 -6.33 2.54 -1.73
CA ILE A 119 -5.98 2.03 -3.06
C ILE A 119 -5.68 0.54 -2.91
N ARG A 120 -6.56 -0.29 -3.45
CA ARG A 120 -6.32 -1.73 -3.61
C ARG A 120 -5.56 -1.94 -4.91
N ILE A 121 -4.42 -2.60 -4.83
CA ILE A 121 -3.66 -3.07 -5.99
C ILE A 121 -3.55 -4.60 -5.96
N TRP A 122 -3.69 -5.23 -7.13
CA TRP A 122 -3.37 -6.65 -7.27
C TRP A 122 -1.88 -6.82 -7.57
N THR A 123 -1.15 -7.47 -6.67
CA THR A 123 0.31 -7.66 -6.81
C THR A 123 0.68 -8.84 -7.73
N GLY A 124 -0.32 -9.63 -8.16
CA GLY A 124 -0.12 -10.92 -8.80
C GLY A 124 -0.35 -12.10 -7.85
N GLU A 125 -0.19 -11.87 -6.55
CA GLU A 125 -0.30 -12.93 -5.53
C GLU A 125 -1.28 -12.56 -4.41
N LEU A 126 -1.32 -11.29 -4.01
CA LEU A 126 -2.26 -10.78 -3.01
C LEU A 126 -2.74 -9.36 -3.30
N ASN A 127 -3.76 -8.94 -2.56
CA ASN A 127 -4.26 -7.58 -2.58
C ASN A 127 -3.51 -6.72 -1.54
N LEU A 128 -2.82 -5.69 -2.01
CA LEU A 128 -2.25 -4.67 -1.15
C LEU A 128 -3.18 -3.46 -1.10
N TRP A 129 -3.63 -3.12 0.11
CA TRP A 129 -4.51 -2.00 0.40
C TRP A 129 -3.71 -0.85 0.97
N LEU A 130 -3.31 0.08 0.12
CA LEU A 130 -2.49 1.23 0.51
C LEU A 130 -3.33 2.24 1.27
N ASP A 131 -2.80 2.75 2.38
CA ASP A 131 -3.33 3.91 3.11
C ASP A 131 -2.44 5.14 2.94
N LYS A 132 -1.20 4.93 2.47
CA LYS A 132 -0.21 5.97 2.20
C LYS A 132 0.72 5.51 1.09
N VAL A 133 0.99 6.39 0.14
CA VAL A 133 2.05 6.22 -0.86
C VAL A 133 2.60 7.58 -1.25
N THR A 134 3.92 7.71 -1.35
CA THR A 134 4.56 8.90 -1.94
C THR A 134 4.35 8.90 -3.46
N VAL A 135 3.82 10.02 -3.96
CA VAL A 135 3.26 10.22 -5.30
C VAL A 135 4.10 9.70 -6.47
N CYS A 136 3.43 9.06 -7.43
CA CYS A 136 3.87 8.94 -8.82
C CYS A 136 3.99 10.32 -9.47
N GLN A 137 5.20 10.83 -9.69
CA GLN A 137 5.42 11.83 -10.74
C GLN A 137 5.82 11.09 -12.02
N TYR A 138 4.85 10.52 -12.75
CA TYR A 138 5.07 10.33 -14.18
C TYR A 138 5.17 11.74 -14.76
N GLY A 139 6.38 12.13 -15.13
CA GLY A 139 6.77 13.52 -15.32
C GLY A 139 5.89 14.25 -16.33
N ASN A 140 4.88 14.97 -15.84
CA ASN A 140 4.67 16.31 -16.35
C ASN A 140 5.69 17.19 -15.64
N ALA A 141 6.91 17.22 -16.15
CA ALA A 141 7.77 18.37 -15.89
C ALA A 141 7.04 19.57 -16.50
N PRO A 142 6.52 20.54 -15.71
CA PRO A 142 6.28 21.83 -16.31
C PRO A 142 7.66 22.36 -16.68
N ALA A 143 7.87 22.68 -17.95
CA ALA A 143 8.96 23.55 -18.37
C ALA A 143 8.78 24.92 -17.68
N LEU A 144 9.22 25.04 -16.43
CA LEU A 144 9.43 26.29 -15.71
C LEU A 144 10.90 26.66 -15.98
N GLY A 145 11.25 27.78 -16.60
CA GLY A 145 10.49 28.91 -17.08
C GLY A 145 11.43 29.86 -17.83
N LYS A 146 10.79 30.85 -18.46
CA LYS A 146 11.33 31.96 -19.26
C LYS A 146 12.67 32.54 -18.78
N VAL A 147 13.55 32.85 -19.73
CA VAL A 147 14.32 34.11 -19.70
C VAL A 147 13.80 34.98 -20.84
N ARG A 148 12.92 35.92 -20.50
CA ARG A 148 12.79 37.17 -21.25
C ARG A 148 14.02 37.99 -20.89
N THR A 149 14.85 38.31 -21.88
CA THR A 149 15.69 39.52 -21.83
C THR A 149 15.30 40.35 -23.03
N SER A 150 14.45 41.33 -22.76
CA SER A 150 14.33 42.56 -23.52
C SER A 150 15.63 43.36 -23.36
N SER A 151 16.30 43.67 -24.45
CA SER A 151 17.09 44.88 -24.69
C SER A 151 17.33 45.01 -26.19
#